data_AF-A0A2P2K694-F1
#
_entry.id   AF-A0A2P2K694-F1
#
_cell.length_a   1.000
_cell.length_b   1.000
_cell.length_c   1.000
_cell.angle_alpha   90.00
_cell.angle_beta   90.00
_cell.angle_gamma   90.00
#
_symmetry.space_group_name_H-M   'P 1'
#
loop_
_entity.id
_entity.type
_entity.pdbx_description
1 polymer ?
#
loop_
_entity_poly.entity_id
_entity_poly.type
_entity_poly.pdbx_seq_one_letter_code
_entity_poly.pdbx_strand_id
1 'polypeptide(L)' 'MTCGGCAASVKRILENQPKVSSASVNLTTETAVVWPVSEAKVAANWKKQLGEALAKHLTSCGFKSNLRVAGEGANGDNSP' A
#
# COMPACT_ATOMS: atom_id res chain seq x y z
N MET A 1 2.07 11.48 5.37
CA MET A 1 3.32 10.99 6.01
C MET A 1 4.12 12.18 6.51
N THR A 2 4.43 12.26 7.81
CA THR A 2 4.93 13.52 8.42
C THR A 2 6.45 13.58 8.65
N CYS A 3 7.18 12.46 8.50
CA CYS A 3 8.62 12.41 8.74
C CYS A 3 9.30 11.28 7.96
N GLY A 4 10.61 11.40 7.69
CA GLY A 4 11.43 10.36 7.06
C GLY A 4 11.38 9.01 7.77
N GLY A 5 11.25 9.02 9.10
CA GLY A 5 11.04 7.81 9.90
C GLY A 5 9.73 7.09 9.57
N CYS A 6 8.65 7.82 9.30
CA CYS A 6 7.36 7.22 8.91
C CYS A 6 7.47 6.50 7.56
N ALA A 7 8.18 7.07 6.58
CA ALA A 7 8.37 6.39 5.28
C ALA A 7 9.19 5.12 5.40
N ALA A 8 10.27 5.13 6.20
CA ALA A 8 11.05 3.92 6.45
C ALA A 8 10.20 2.83 7.12
N SER A 9 9.37 3.19 8.11
CA SER A 9 8.43 2.26 8.74
C SER A 9 7.41 1.70 7.75
N VAL A 10 6.76 2.55 6.94
CA VAL A 10 5.79 2.11 5.91
C VAL A 10 6.45 1.16 4.91
N LYS A 11 7.65 1.50 4.40
CA LYS A 11 8.42 0.65 3.49
C LYS A 11 8.65 -0.73 4.12
N ARG A 12 9.11 -0.76 5.37
CA ARG A 12 9.43 -2.00 6.09
C ARG A 12 8.17 -2.85 6.34
N ILE A 13 7.04 -2.22 6.69
CA ILE A 13 5.76 -2.92 6.88
C ILE A 13 5.31 -3.59 5.58
N LEU A 14 5.45 -2.89 4.45
CA LEU A 14 5.10 -3.41 3.12
C LEU A 14 6.02 -4.56 2.69
N GLU A 15 7.34 -4.39 2.84
CA GLU A 15 8.32 -5.45 2.49
C GLU A 15 8.24 -6.67 3.40
N ASN A 16 7.72 -6.53 4.62
CA ASN A 16 7.51 -7.65 5.52
C ASN A 16 6.30 -8.53 5.13
N GLN A 17 5.53 -8.14 4.12
CA GLN A 17 4.39 -8.93 3.66
C GLN A 17 4.84 -10.04 2.71
N PRO A 18 4.34 -11.28 2.87
CA PRO A 18 4.78 -12.43 2.06
C PRO A 18 4.44 -12.28 0.57
N LYS A 19 3.45 -11.44 0.24
CA LYS A 19 3.01 -11.18 -1.14
C LYS A 19 3.79 -10.04 -1.82
N VAL A 20 4.76 -9.44 -1.13
CA VAL A 20 5.52 -8.29 -1.60
C VAL A 20 6.98 -8.70 -1.80
N SER A 21 7.50 -8.44 -3.00
CA SER A 21 8.91 -8.66 -3.32
C SER A 21 9.77 -7.45 -2.93
N SER A 22 9.26 -6.24 -3.10
CA SER A 22 9.92 -5.00 -2.72
C SER A 22 8.92 -3.86 -2.62
N ALA A 23 9.26 -2.78 -1.91
CA ALA A 23 8.46 -1.57 -1.85
C ALA A 23 9.34 -0.31 -1.88
N SER A 24 8.81 0.77 -2.43
CA SER A 24 9.43 2.09 -2.42
C SER A 24 8.40 3.12 -1.97
N VAL A 25 8.84 4.05 -1.12
CA VAL A 25 7.96 5.07 -0.54
C VAL A 25 8.49 6.44 -0.92
N ASN A 26 7.65 7.24 -1.56
CA ASN A 26 7.92 8.61 -1.91
C ASN A 26 7.24 9.53 -0.90
N LEU A 27 8.05 10.25 -0.11
CA LEU A 27 7.57 11.23 0.86
C LEU A 27 7.01 12.48 0.20
N THR A 28 7.62 12.93 -0.90
CA THR A 28 7.21 14.14 -1.62
C THR A 28 5.80 14.00 -2.20
N THR A 29 5.45 12.80 -2.68
CA THR A 29 4.12 12.52 -3.24
C THR A 29 3.25 11.68 -2.31
N GLU A 30 3.71 11.40 -1.10
CA GLU A 30 3.04 10.54 -0.11
C GLU A 30 2.55 9.20 -0.69
N THR A 31 3.29 8.63 -1.64
CA THR A 31 2.89 7.45 -2.41
C THR A 31 3.83 6.29 -2.13
N ALA A 32 3.28 5.09 -1.95
CA ALA A 32 4.06 3.86 -1.90
C ALA A 32 3.84 3.04 -3.17
N VAL A 33 4.93 2.64 -3.81
CA VAL A 33 4.95 1.71 -4.94
C VAL A 33 5.37 0.34 -4.42
N VAL A 34 4.61 -0.69 -4.77
CA VAL A 34 4.82 -2.04 -4.26
C VAL A 34 4.98 -3.00 -5.44
N TRP A 35 6.03 -3.81 -5.40
CA TRP A 35 6.30 -4.85 -6.38
C TRP A 35 5.88 -6.20 -5.79
N PRO A 36 4.83 -6.85 -6.31
CA PRO A 36 4.40 -8.16 -5.83
C PRO A 36 5.31 -9.28 -6.32
N VAL A 37 5.38 -10.34 -5.53
CA VAL A 37 5.92 -11.65 -5.97
C VAL A 37 5.03 -12.27 -7.05
N SER A 38 5.58 -13.18 -7.86
CA SER A 38 4.87 -13.83 -8.96
C SER A 38 3.61 -14.57 -8.51
N GLU A 39 3.66 -15.25 -7.34
CA GLU A 39 2.52 -15.96 -6.76
C GLU A 39 1.34 -15.04 -6.44
N ALA A 40 1.61 -13.80 -6.04
CA ALA A 40 0.54 -12.84 -5.75
C ALA A 40 -0.20 -12.41 -7.03
N LYS A 41 0.43 -12.52 -8.22
CA LYS A 41 -0.12 -12.07 -9.50
C LYS A 41 -1.01 -13.10 -10.20
N VAL A 42 -1.19 -14.28 -9.62
CA VAL A 42 -1.95 -15.39 -10.22
C VAL A 42 -3.45 -15.09 -10.34
N ALA A 43 -4.02 -14.33 -9.39
CA ALA A 43 -5.45 -14.01 -9.39
C ALA A 43 -5.78 -12.84 -10.33
N ALA A 44 -6.87 -12.92 -11.11
CA ALA A 44 -7.28 -11.84 -12.03
C ALA A 44 -7.42 -10.45 -11.36
N ASN A 45 -7.86 -10.41 -10.09
CA ASN A 45 -8.05 -9.19 -9.31
C ASN A 45 -6.93 -8.91 -8.30
N TRP A 46 -5.72 -9.45 -8.55
CA TRP A 46 -4.62 -9.36 -7.59
C TRP A 46 -4.27 -7.92 -7.21
N LYS A 47 -4.33 -6.97 -8.16
CA LYS A 47 -3.97 -5.56 -7.92
C LYS A 47 -4.83 -4.95 -6.82
N LYS A 48 -6.16 -5.12 -6.95
CA LYS A 48 -7.15 -4.60 -6.00
C LYS A 48 -7.05 -5.32 -4.66
N GLN A 49 -7.07 -6.66 -4.67
CA GLN A 49 -6.99 -7.48 -3.46
C GLN A 49 -5.71 -7.23 -2.66
N LEU A 50 -4.56 -7.21 -3.32
CA LEU A 50 -3.28 -6.94 -2.67
C LEU A 50 -3.22 -5.50 -2.17
N GLY A 51 -3.60 -4.54 -3.01
CA GLY A 51 -3.56 -3.13 -2.66
C GLY A 51 -4.44 -2.78 -1.46
N GLU A 52 -5.68 -3.29 -1.43
CA GLU A 52 -6.58 -3.12 -0.29
C GLU A 52 -6.06 -3.80 0.97
N ALA A 53 -5.50 -5.02 0.85
CA ALA A 53 -4.92 -5.72 2.00
C ALA A 53 -3.73 -4.94 2.60
N LEU A 54 -2.85 -4.41 1.75
CA LEU A 54 -1.70 -3.61 2.18
C LEU A 54 -2.16 -2.29 2.82
N ALA A 55 -3.13 -1.59 2.23
CA ALA A 55 -3.68 -0.35 2.79
C ALA A 55 -4.36 -0.58 4.14
N LYS A 56 -5.16 -1.65 4.28
CA LYS A 56 -5.75 -2.04 5.56
C LYS A 56 -4.69 -2.36 6.61
N HIS A 57 -3.64 -3.08 6.22
CA HIS A 57 -2.56 -3.44 7.15
C HIS A 57 -1.82 -2.18 7.63
N LEU A 58 -1.46 -1.29 6.73
CA LEU A 58 -0.87 0.00 7.07
C LEU A 58 -1.78 0.83 8.00
N THR A 59 -3.07 0.87 7.72
CA THR A 59 -4.06 1.58 8.55
C THR A 59 -4.14 0.98 9.96
N SER A 60 -4.13 -0.35 10.08
CA SER A 60 -4.04 -1.07 11.37
C SER A 60 -2.75 -0.74 12.13
N CYS A 61 -1.64 -0.51 11.42
CA CYS A 61 -0.37 -0.05 11.99
C CYS A 61 -0.31 1.47 12.27
N GLY A 62 -1.42 2.21 12.10
CA GLY A 62 -1.49 3.66 12.35
C GLY A 62 -1.18 4.56 11.14
N PHE A 63 -0.97 3.97 9.96
CA PHE A 63 -0.72 4.69 8.72
C PHE A 63 -1.98 4.68 7.84
N LYS A 64 -2.86 5.67 8.03
CA LYS A 64 -4.04 5.87 7.15
C LYS A 64 -3.59 5.89 5.70
N SER A 65 -4.07 4.92 4.92
CA SER A 65 -3.61 4.70 3.55
C SER A 65 -4.74 4.15 2.69
N ASN A 66 -4.67 4.43 1.40
CA ASN A 66 -5.66 3.99 0.43
C ASN A 66 -4.96 3.47 -0.83
N LEU A 67 -5.58 2.48 -1.48
CA LEU A 67 -5.10 1.97 -2.76
C LEU A 67 -5.37 3.02 -3.85
N ARG A 68 -4.32 3.41 -4.57
CA ARG A 68 -4.43 4.23 -5.77
C ARG A 68 -4.35 3.35 -7.02
N VAL A 69 -5.50 2.97 -7.57
CA VAL A 69 -5.55 2.36 -8.91
C VAL A 69 -5.57 3.48 -9.94
N ALA A 70 -4.59 3.51 -10.85
CA ALA A 70 -4.64 4.39 -12.01
C ALA A 70 -5.80 3.95 -12.91
N GLY A 71 -6.95 4.62 -12.79
CA GLY A 71 -8.14 4.38 -13.63
C GLY A 71 -9.48 4.25 -12.91
N GLU A 72 -9.55 4.20 -11.58
CA GLU A 72 -10.83 4.19 -10.84
C GLU A 72 -10.93 5.41 -9.95
N GLY A 73 -11.87 6.31 -10.30
CA GLY A 73 -12.20 7.50 -9.55
C GLY A 73 -12.63 7.19 -8.12
N ALA A 74 -12.21 8.05 -7.21
CA ALA A 74 -12.46 8.00 -5.79
C ALA A 74 -13.95 7.79 -5.46
N ASN A 75 -14.25 6.73 -4.70
CA ASN A 75 -15.43 6.72 -3.84
C ASN A 75 -14.93 6.80 -2.40
N GLY A 76 -15.24 7.93 -1.78
CA GLY A 76 -14.70 8.38 -0.51
C GLY A 76 -15.08 7.47 0.67
N ASP A 77 -14.09 7.21 1.51
CA ASP A 77 -14.31 6.74 2.87
C ASP A 77 -14.53 8.00 3.74
N ASN A 78 -15.81 8.32 3.96
CA ASN A 78 -16.26 9.30 4.94
C ASN A 78 -16.35 8.52 6.26
N SER A 79 -15.38 8.71 7.14
CA SER A 79 -15.39 8.07 8.46
C SER A 79 -15.34 9.18 9.53
N PRO A 80 -16.21 9.12 10.57
CA PRO A 80 -16.47 10.21 11.52
C PRO A 80 -15.29 10.61 12.40
#